data_AF-A0AAV4CF80-F1
#
_entry.id   AF-A0AAV4CF80-F1
#
_cell.length_a   1.000
_cell.length_b   1.000
_cell.length_c   1.000
_cell.angle_alpha   90.00
_cell.angle_beta   90.00
_cell.angle_gamma   90.00
#
_symmetry.space_group_name_H-M   'P 1'
#
loop_
_entity.id
_entity.type
_entity.pdbx_description
1 polymer ?
#
loop_
_entity_poly.entity_id
_entity_poly.type
_entity_poly.pdbx_seq_one_letter_code
_entity_poly.pdbx_strand_id
1 'polypeptide(L)' 'MDAKHGQSQSKIQDKLEATEMWFLRRMLRIPWTAKKTNERVLNEANKRRSLVRTMRKRLATFLGPRDEA' A
#
# COMPACT_ATOMS: atom_id res chain seq x y z
N MET A 1 19.17 8.48 15.25
CA MET A 1 17.85 8.55 15.91
C MET A 1 16.82 8.56 14.80
N ASP A 2 16.29 7.41 14.41
CA ASP A 2 15.20 7.35 13.43
C ASP A 2 14.14 6.43 13.99
N ALA A 3 13.03 7.05 14.39
CA ALA A 3 11.89 6.40 14.99
C ALA A 3 11.45 5.21 14.12
N LYS A 4 11.58 4.00 14.67
CA LYS A 4 10.77 2.86 14.23
C LYS A 4 9.33 3.32 14.37
N HIS A 5 8.73 3.73 13.25
CA HIS A 5 7.32 4.06 13.19
C HIS A 5 6.58 2.79 13.54
N GLY A 6 6.20 2.67 14.83
CA GLY A 6 5.37 1.61 15.35
C GLY A 6 4.02 1.69 14.68
N GLN A 7 3.87 1.01 13.55
CA GLN A 7 2.56 0.74 12.97
C GLN A 7 2.04 -0.52 13.64
N SER A 8 1.18 -0.35 14.64
CA SER A 8 0.24 -1.40 15.00
C SER A 8 -0.71 -1.57 13.81
N GLN A 9 -0.39 -2.53 12.94
CA GLN A 9 -1.13 -2.81 11.73
C GLN A 9 -2.42 -3.57 12.07
N SER A 10 -3.54 -3.15 11.48
CA SER A 10 -4.77 -3.94 11.53
C SER A 10 -4.70 -5.00 10.44
N LYS A 11 -5.24 -6.20 10.69
CA LYS A 11 -5.27 -7.33 9.72
C LYS A 11 -5.80 -6.94 8.33
N ILE A 12 -6.61 -5.87 8.22
CA ILE A 12 -7.13 -5.36 6.94
C ILE A 12 -6.07 -4.58 6.18
N GLN A 13 -5.22 -3.81 6.88
CA GLN A 13 -4.14 -3.06 6.24
C GLN A 13 -3.14 -4.01 5.59
N ASP A 14 -2.72 -5.06 6.30
CA ASP A 14 -1.79 -6.08 5.76
C ASP A 14 -2.33 -6.74 4.48
N LYS A 15 -3.64 -7.01 4.45
CA LYS A 15 -4.31 -7.58 3.26
C LYS A 15 -4.27 -6.61 2.09
N LEU A 16 -4.65 -5.34 2.30
CA LEU A 16 -4.61 -4.32 1.24
C LEU A 16 -3.18 -4.11 0.72
N GLU A 17 -2.23 -4.12 1.64
CA GLU A 17 -0.81 -4.03 1.38
C GLU A 17 -0.25 -5.22 0.59
N ALA A 18 -0.74 -6.43 0.83
CA ALA A 18 -0.43 -7.63 0.04
C ALA A 18 -1.11 -7.59 -1.34
N THR A 19 -2.34 -7.09 -1.41
CA THR A 19 -3.08 -6.90 -2.66
C THR A 19 -2.39 -5.88 -3.57
N GLU A 20 -1.92 -4.74 -3.03
CA GLU A 20 -1.11 -3.76 -3.79
C GLU A 20 0.14 -4.43 -4.38
N MET A 21 0.83 -5.25 -3.58
CA MET A 21 2.00 -6.01 -4.05
C MET A 21 1.66 -7.01 -5.16
N TRP A 22 0.52 -7.70 -5.06
CA TRP A 22 0.08 -8.64 -6.08
C TRP A 22 -0.18 -7.94 -7.42
N PHE A 23 -0.89 -6.79 -7.40
CA PHE A 23 -1.12 -6.00 -8.60
C PHE A 23 0.18 -5.53 -9.25
N LEU A 24 1.12 -5.00 -8.46
CA LEU A 24 2.41 -4.54 -8.97
C LEU A 24 3.19 -5.67 -9.64
N ARG A 25 3.29 -6.84 -9.00
CA ARG A 25 3.96 -8.02 -9.59
C ARG A 25 3.31 -8.44 -10.90
N ARG A 26 1.98 -8.39 -10.99
CA ARG A 26 1.24 -8.75 -12.21
C ARG A 26 1.46 -7.75 -13.34
N MET A 27 1.38 -6.45 -13.06
CA MET A 27 1.61 -5.39 -14.05
C MET A 27 3.04 -5.40 -14.59
N LEU A 28 4.03 -5.62 -13.71
CA LEU A 28 5.44 -5.76 -14.10
C LEU A 28 5.79 -7.14 -14.67
N ARG A 29 4.82 -8.04 -14.80
CA ARG A 29 5.00 -9.42 -15.32
C ARG A 29 6.09 -10.20 -14.57
N ILE A 30 6.24 -9.97 -13.27
CA ILE A 30 7.27 -10.62 -12.45
C ILE A 30 6.82 -12.05 -12.14
N PRO A 31 7.57 -13.07 -12.58
CA PRO A 31 7.23 -14.45 -12.27
C PRO A 31 7.49 -14.73 -10.78
N TRP A 32 6.72 -15.63 -10.19
CA TRP A 32 6.90 -16.03 -8.78
C TRP A 32 8.28 -16.66 -8.52
N THR A 33 8.86 -17.30 -9.54
CA THR A 33 10.20 -17.90 -9.50
C THR A 33 11.32 -16.88 -9.37
N ALA A 34 11.08 -15.60 -9.70
CA ALA A 34 12.10 -14.55 -9.60
C ALA A 34 12.48 -14.22 -8.15
N LYS A 35 11.71 -14.68 -7.14
CA LYS A 35 11.97 -14.47 -5.70
C LYS A 35 12.36 -13.02 -5.34
N LYS A 36 11.79 -12.03 -6.03
CA LYS A 36 12.04 -10.61 -5.75
C LYS A 36 11.42 -10.18 -4.43
N THR A 37 12.16 -9.39 -3.65
CA THR A 37 11.69 -8.75 -2.42
C THR A 37 10.64 -7.69 -2.73
N ASN A 38 9.75 -7.40 -1.77
CA ASN A 38 8.71 -6.39 -1.96
C ASN A 38 9.28 -4.99 -2.22
N GLU A 39 10.38 -4.63 -1.55
CA GLU A 39 11.08 -3.36 -1.76
C GLU A 39 11.60 -3.23 -3.19
N ARG A 40 12.18 -4.30 -3.76
CA ARG A 40 12.69 -4.28 -5.13
C ARG A 40 11.58 -4.10 -6.16
N VAL A 41 10.44 -4.76 -5.94
CA VAL A 41 9.25 -4.61 -6.80
C VAL A 41 8.70 -3.17 -6.73
N LEU A 42 8.68 -2.56 -5.54
CA LEU A 42 8.24 -1.17 -5.36
C LEU A 42 9.18 -0.18 -6.07
N ASN A 43 10.50 -0.39 -5.95
CA ASN A 43 11.50 0.42 -6.63
C ASN A 43 11.38 0.30 -8.16
N GLU A 44 11.19 -0.91 -8.69
CA GLU A 44 11.01 -1.15 -10.12
C GLU A 44 9.71 -0.56 -10.67
N ALA A 45 8.64 -0.56 -9.86
CA ALA A 45 7.40 0.16 -10.17
C ALA A 45 7.54 1.69 -10.05
N ASN A 46 8.65 2.20 -9.49
CA ASN A 46 8.82 3.59 -9.07
C ASN A 46 7.63 4.08 -8.21
N LYS A 47 7.19 3.24 -7.26
CA LYS A 47 6.05 3.53 -6.38
C LYS A 47 6.43 3.33 -4.92
N ARG A 48 5.86 4.18 -4.06
CA ARG A 48 5.78 3.93 -2.61
C ARG A 48 4.40 3.33 -2.30
N ARG A 49 4.34 2.51 -1.25
CA ARG A 49 3.09 1.94 -0.73
C ARG A 49 2.09 3.05 -0.47
N SER A 50 0.99 3.07 -1.22
CA SER A 50 0.11 4.25 -1.26
C SER A 50 -1.38 3.93 -1.42
N LEU A 51 -1.73 2.67 -1.68
CA LEU A 51 -3.12 2.26 -1.94
C LEU A 51 -4.05 2.62 -0.79
N VAL A 52 -3.68 2.23 0.44
CA VAL A 52 -4.49 2.52 1.64
C VAL A 52 -4.67 4.02 1.85
N ARG A 53 -3.59 4.81 1.71
CA ARG A 53 -3.64 6.26 1.83
C ARG A 53 -4.53 6.89 0.77
N THR A 54 -4.44 6.41 -0.47
CA THR A 54 -5.23 6.91 -1.60
C THR A 54 -6.71 6.59 -1.40
N MET A 55 -7.04 5.37 -0.97
CA MET A 55 -8.41 4.98 -0.64
C MET A 55 -8.98 5.84 0.48
N ARG A 56 -8.25 6.04 1.58
CA ARG A 56 -8.67 6.91 2.68
C ARG A 56 -8.93 8.34 2.22
N LYS A 57 -8.03 8.92 1.41
CA LYS A 57 -8.22 10.27 0.85
C LYS A 57 -9.49 10.34 -0.01
N ARG A 58 -9.72 9.35 -0.87
CA ARG A 58 -10.90 9.29 -1.73
C ARG A 58 -12.19 9.14 -0.94
N LEU A 59 -12.20 8.26 0.07
CA LEU A 59 -13.34 8.08 0.96
C LEU A 59 -13.64 9.36 1.75
N ALA A 60 -12.62 10.03 2.28
CA ALA A 60 -12.80 11.31 2.96
C ALA A 60 -13.33 12.41 2.02
N THR A 61 -12.86 12.45 0.78
CA THR A 61 -13.38 13.40 -0.23
C THR A 61 -14.84 13.09 -0.57
N PHE A 62 -15.19 11.80 -0.72
CA PHE A 62 -16.53 11.37 -1.08
C PHE A 62 -17.55 11.60 0.04
N LEU A 63 -17.17 11.36 1.30
CA LEU A 63 -18.05 11.51 2.45
C LEU A 63 -18.10 12.94 3.01
N GLY A 64 -17.20 13.83 2.57
CA GLY A 64 -17.03 15.17 3.14
C GLY A 64 -16.25 15.17 4.47
N PRO A 65 -15.94 16.37 5.02
CA PRO A 65 -15.42 16.51 6.37
C PRO A 65 -16.39 15.86 7.34
N ARG A 66 -15.94 14.80 8.00
CA ARG A 66 -16.73 14.10 9.02
C ARG A 66 -16.64 14.91 10.31
N ASP A 67 -17.24 16.10 10.35
CA ASP A 67 -17.54 16.91 11.55
C ASP A 67 -18.13 18.27 11.10
N GLU A 68 -19.40 18.27 10.74
CA GLU A 68 -20.29 19.43 10.88
C GLU A 68 -21.56 18.92 11.59
N ALA A 69 -21.46 18.72 12.91
CA ALA A 69 -22.57 18.48 13.83
C ALA A 69 -22.16 18.93 15.25
#